data_AF-A0AAE7NIY5-F1
#
_entry.id   AF-A0AAE7NIY5-F1
#
_cell.length_a   1.000
_cell.length_b   1.000
_cell.length_c   1.000
_cell.angle_alpha   90.00
_cell.angle_beta   90.00
_cell.angle_gamma   90.00
#
_symmetry.space_group_name_H-M   'P 1'
#
loop_
_entity.id
_entity.type
_entity.pdbx_description
1 polymer ?
#
loop_
_entity_poly.entity_id
_entity_poly.type
_entity_poly.pdbx_seq_one_letter_code
_entity_poly.pdbx_strand_id
1 'polypeptide(L)'
;MREIVAVIVGIEKYSRSGIDISSPFANAMTAARHLLGMGAKAKNIHLLVNRTSSSDGYRGEVDIERLRAEGVTVLEEPTKAAILNELASVPAGIPPDSRLFLYWCGHGYAGAGDRILLCSDYDAARCDDRTFNATRRFRRLGSHPEYTCFTEQIFLVDVCARYSDVIDPDQLSVSGQRHARQVAAFATREGGYSRGGFSDVALDWLGRQKTWPDTGIVLKTLLPELDKAKLKPFTLDADDEATTIAGRRFGGASARSYPPHVLEVQALLASANLSSRAIRNSYEATLADLRLPVEGDPDLVQMLAELAEMFDAEDLTDISDAFLQFVTRLSFDPEGAPLKRWLEELPAPLAYRRNSVRERLAAEADEKLLIVEIDGNERADPSLLSAFACTRAGKWLNVPPFQRQLADWDELSAAVNSALDSMVQKGVQISEIQFVVRPFLFHHEFHKIPRPNEGELGEHYVVVLRDKYRAYQDPPPQAVLAYKQAMAKCSPDKIKLVQIPSEATKLPQMFSGDQGFCYAGIICGPDPHAETGRRDILRRVVLRGVGYAYWLQKEPACGGDWTIALKKYLLDALAGVGQLKDLPSWIRNGRQECNELAVHGALLWDDPDFKPFLKLSSPSRTST
;
A
#
# COMPACT_ATOMS: atom_id res chain seq x y z
N MET A 1 -7.57 4.64 48.56
CA MET A 1 -6.44 4.35 47.63
C MET A 1 -7.05 4.25 46.25
N ARG A 2 -6.45 4.86 45.21
CA ARG A 2 -6.96 4.78 43.83
C ARG A 2 -6.94 3.32 43.37
N GLU A 3 -8.01 2.82 42.76
CA GLU A 3 -8.02 1.44 42.28
C GLU A 3 -7.16 1.30 41.02
N ILE A 4 -6.46 0.18 40.91
CA ILE A 4 -5.78 -0.24 39.69
C ILE A 4 -6.71 -1.24 39.00
N VAL A 5 -6.98 -1.01 37.73
CA VAL A 5 -7.71 -1.92 36.83
C VAL A 5 -6.78 -2.24 35.67
N ALA A 6 -6.75 -3.50 35.25
CA ALA A 6 -5.79 -3.98 34.25
C ALA A 6 -6.47 -4.84 33.18
N VAL A 7 -6.15 -4.58 31.92
CA VAL A 7 -6.48 -5.44 30.77
C VAL A 7 -5.18 -5.93 30.16
N ILE A 8 -4.96 -7.24 30.18
CA ILE A 8 -3.68 -7.85 29.87
C ILE A 8 -3.91 -8.88 28.77
N VAL A 9 -3.30 -8.68 27.61
CA VAL A 9 -3.48 -9.50 26.41
C VAL A 9 -2.17 -10.19 26.03
N GLY A 10 -2.19 -11.52 25.88
CA GLY A 10 -1.01 -12.31 25.50
C GLY A 10 -1.38 -13.42 24.51
N ILE A 11 -1.08 -13.22 23.23
CA ILE A 11 -1.56 -14.08 22.15
C ILE A 11 -0.38 -14.84 21.52
N GLU A 12 -0.33 -16.14 21.76
CA GLU A 12 0.66 -17.03 21.13
C GLU A 12 0.11 -17.74 19.89
N LYS A 13 -1.18 -18.08 19.92
CA LYS A 13 -1.84 -18.92 18.92
C LYS A 13 -2.83 -18.13 18.09
N TYR A 14 -2.77 -18.27 16.78
CA TYR A 14 -3.62 -17.57 15.83
C TYR A 14 -4.43 -18.53 14.96
N SER A 15 -5.62 -18.11 14.53
CA SER A 15 -6.46 -18.90 13.62
C SER A 15 -5.81 -19.06 12.23
N ARG A 16 -5.00 -18.08 11.81
CA ARG A 16 -4.11 -18.20 10.65
C ARG A 16 -2.91 -19.09 10.99
N SER A 17 -2.80 -20.23 10.34
CA SER A 17 -1.65 -21.14 10.45
C SER A 17 -0.33 -20.46 10.08
N GLY A 18 0.75 -20.77 10.81
CA GLY A 18 2.11 -20.36 10.46
C GLY A 18 2.52 -18.97 10.95
N ILE A 19 1.68 -18.31 11.77
CA ILE A 19 2.03 -17.06 12.47
C ILE A 19 1.97 -17.22 14.01
N ASP A 20 1.97 -18.43 14.53
CA ASP A 20 2.08 -18.67 15.98
C ASP A 20 3.44 -18.18 16.52
N ILE A 21 3.47 -17.68 17.76
CA ILE A 21 4.65 -17.10 18.41
C ILE A 21 4.75 -17.50 19.89
N SER A 22 5.96 -17.74 20.37
CA SER A 22 6.25 -18.08 21.76
C SER A 22 6.46 -16.83 22.64
N SER A 23 6.08 -16.93 23.92
CA SER A 23 6.31 -15.97 25.02
C SER A 23 5.19 -14.97 25.38
N PRO A 24 4.28 -14.52 24.49
CA PRO A 24 3.17 -13.66 24.87
C PRO A 24 2.34 -14.16 26.07
N PHE A 25 2.12 -15.47 26.20
CA PHE A 25 1.45 -16.06 27.36
C PHE A 25 2.24 -15.78 28.65
N ALA A 26 3.52 -16.18 28.67
CA ALA A 26 4.38 -16.04 29.85
C ALA A 26 4.58 -14.56 30.26
N ASN A 27 4.65 -13.65 29.28
CA ASN A 27 4.79 -12.22 29.50
C ASN A 27 3.51 -11.63 30.13
N ALA A 28 2.33 -11.97 29.61
CA ALA A 28 1.05 -11.56 30.18
C ALA A 28 0.83 -12.09 31.61
N MET A 29 1.16 -13.36 31.87
CA MET A 29 1.15 -13.96 33.21
C MET A 29 2.13 -13.27 34.18
N THR A 30 3.20 -12.65 33.67
CA THR A 30 4.19 -11.91 34.47
C THR A 30 3.70 -10.50 34.79
N ALA A 31 3.12 -9.79 33.83
CA ALA A 31 2.45 -8.50 34.06
C ALA A 31 1.36 -8.61 35.14
N ALA A 32 0.50 -9.64 35.07
CA ALA A 32 -0.57 -9.86 36.05
C ALA A 32 -0.02 -10.01 37.48
N ARG A 33 1.03 -10.82 37.66
CA ARG A 33 1.67 -11.04 38.97
C ARG A 33 2.34 -9.78 39.53
N HIS A 34 2.97 -8.96 38.69
CA HIS A 34 3.55 -7.68 39.14
C HIS A 34 2.47 -6.71 39.62
N LEU A 35 1.33 -6.60 38.91
CA LEU A 35 0.23 -5.72 39.30
C LEU A 35 -0.44 -6.15 40.60
N LEU A 36 -0.61 -7.47 40.82
CA LEU A 36 -1.04 -8.02 42.11
C LEU A 36 -0.07 -7.62 43.23
N GLY A 37 1.25 -7.76 43.00
CA GLY A 37 2.29 -7.32 43.94
C GLY A 37 2.30 -5.82 44.23
N MET A 38 1.86 -4.98 43.29
CA MET A 38 1.67 -3.54 43.44
C MET A 38 0.36 -3.15 44.15
N GLY A 39 -0.47 -4.12 44.55
CA GLY A 39 -1.74 -3.91 45.26
C GLY A 39 -2.97 -3.74 44.37
N ALA A 40 -2.90 -4.13 43.09
CA ALA A 40 -4.12 -4.29 42.28
C ALA A 40 -5.00 -5.41 42.87
N LYS A 41 -6.31 -5.18 42.95
CA LYS A 41 -7.25 -6.22 43.39
C LYS A 41 -7.38 -7.25 42.26
N ALA A 42 -7.28 -8.54 42.56
CA ALA A 42 -7.37 -9.60 41.56
C ALA A 42 -8.62 -9.48 40.67
N LYS A 43 -9.79 -9.20 41.27
CA LYS A 43 -11.06 -8.97 40.56
C LYS A 43 -11.10 -7.75 39.61
N ASN A 44 -10.06 -6.92 39.60
CA ASN A 44 -9.90 -5.78 38.69
C ASN A 44 -8.84 -6.09 37.60
N ILE A 45 -8.33 -7.32 37.53
CA ILE A 45 -7.40 -7.79 36.50
C ILE A 45 -8.15 -8.71 35.54
N HIS A 46 -8.14 -8.31 34.26
CA HIS A 46 -8.74 -9.02 33.15
C HIS A 46 -7.60 -9.52 32.26
N LEU A 47 -7.39 -10.84 32.25
CA LEU A 47 -6.30 -11.52 31.57
C LEU A 47 -6.86 -12.32 30.40
N LEU A 48 -6.56 -11.90 29.17
CA LEU A 48 -7.00 -12.52 27.93
C LEU A 48 -5.78 -13.14 27.25
N VAL A 49 -5.64 -14.44 27.34
CA VAL A 49 -4.42 -15.14 26.90
C VAL A 49 -4.75 -16.39 26.11
N ASN A 50 -3.86 -16.80 25.20
CA ASN A 50 -3.86 -18.17 24.71
C ASN A 50 -2.42 -18.67 24.59
N ARG A 51 -2.27 -19.98 24.36
CA ARG A 51 -0.98 -20.66 24.32
C ARG A 51 -0.87 -21.60 23.12
N THR A 52 0.35 -21.79 22.63
CA THR A 52 0.67 -22.84 21.65
C THR A 52 0.86 -24.19 22.33
N SER A 53 0.76 -25.30 21.59
CA SER A 53 1.02 -26.64 22.15
C SER A 53 2.47 -26.86 22.61
N SER A 54 3.42 -26.07 22.09
CA SER A 54 4.78 -25.97 22.62
C SER A 54 4.86 -25.34 24.02
N SER A 55 3.84 -24.57 24.41
CA SER A 55 3.72 -23.91 25.72
C SER A 55 2.86 -24.70 26.72
N ASP A 56 2.25 -25.83 26.32
CA ASP A 56 1.39 -26.71 27.14
C ASP A 56 2.17 -27.55 28.19
N GLY A 57 3.24 -26.99 28.75
CA GLY A 57 3.84 -27.55 29.97
C GLY A 57 2.85 -27.41 31.14
N TYR A 58 2.73 -28.46 31.97
CA TYR A 58 1.85 -28.56 33.16
C TYR A 58 1.82 -27.31 34.07
N ARG A 59 2.85 -26.47 34.04
CA ARG A 59 2.91 -25.20 34.78
C ARG A 59 1.90 -24.15 34.27
N GLY A 60 1.61 -24.09 32.97
CA GLY A 60 0.73 -23.07 32.40
C GLY A 60 -0.71 -23.13 32.95
N GLU A 61 -1.30 -24.33 32.97
CA GLU A 61 -2.63 -24.57 33.55
C GLU A 61 -2.65 -24.29 35.05
N VAL A 62 -1.64 -24.76 35.80
CA VAL A 62 -1.52 -24.51 37.24
C VAL A 62 -1.40 -23.01 37.56
N ASP A 63 -0.68 -22.24 36.75
CA ASP A 63 -0.57 -20.80 36.92
C ASP A 63 -1.88 -20.06 36.59
N ILE A 64 -2.65 -20.51 35.57
CA ILE A 64 -3.99 -19.97 35.25
C ILE A 64 -4.97 -20.25 36.40
N GLU A 65 -5.06 -21.50 36.85
CA GLU A 65 -5.98 -21.89 37.93
C GLU A 65 -5.64 -21.20 39.24
N ARG A 66 -4.35 -20.95 39.52
CA ARG A 66 -3.95 -20.10 40.65
C ARG A 66 -4.49 -18.67 40.52
N LEU A 67 -4.34 -18.02 39.37
CA LEU A 67 -4.86 -16.66 39.16
C LEU A 67 -6.40 -16.61 39.25
N ARG A 68 -7.10 -17.61 38.70
CA ARG A 68 -8.56 -17.76 38.85
C ARG A 68 -8.96 -17.90 40.33
N ALA A 69 -8.25 -18.73 41.10
CA ALA A 69 -8.50 -18.91 42.54
C ALA A 69 -8.18 -17.64 43.37
N GLU A 70 -7.22 -16.82 42.95
CA GLU A 70 -6.96 -15.50 43.52
C GLU A 70 -8.05 -14.46 43.16
N GLY A 71 -8.88 -14.75 42.14
CA GLY A 71 -10.02 -13.92 41.72
C GLY A 71 -9.77 -13.09 40.47
N VAL A 72 -8.75 -13.41 39.66
CA VAL A 72 -8.49 -12.78 38.36
C VAL A 72 -9.48 -13.31 37.30
N THR A 73 -10.02 -12.42 36.47
CA THR A 73 -10.84 -12.80 35.32
C THR A 73 -9.92 -13.31 34.21
N VAL A 74 -9.92 -14.62 33.92
CA VAL A 74 -9.06 -15.23 32.89
C VAL A 74 -9.86 -15.82 31.73
N LEU A 75 -9.71 -15.22 30.55
CA LEU A 75 -10.27 -15.70 29.28
C LEU A 75 -9.18 -16.36 28.43
N GLU A 76 -9.40 -17.61 28.02
CA GLU A 76 -8.43 -18.39 27.23
C GLU A 76 -8.60 -18.22 25.70
N GLU A 77 -9.52 -17.35 25.27
CA GLU A 77 -9.81 -17.03 23.86
C GLU A 77 -9.77 -15.51 23.61
N PRO A 78 -8.59 -14.91 23.39
CA PRO A 78 -8.41 -13.48 23.15
C PRO A 78 -8.81 -13.09 21.71
N THR A 79 -10.09 -13.29 21.38
CA THR A 79 -10.71 -12.87 20.12
C THR A 79 -11.00 -11.36 20.14
N LYS A 80 -11.17 -10.73 18.97
CA LYS A 80 -11.56 -9.30 18.90
C LYS A 80 -12.82 -9.02 19.73
N ALA A 81 -13.83 -9.87 19.63
CA ALA A 81 -15.08 -9.74 20.38
C ALA A 81 -14.86 -9.82 21.89
N ALA A 82 -14.08 -10.80 22.39
CA ALA A 82 -13.76 -10.92 23.81
C ALA A 82 -13.01 -9.69 24.34
N ILE A 83 -11.98 -9.25 23.63
CA ILE A 83 -11.17 -8.07 23.98
C ILE A 83 -12.02 -6.79 24.06
N LEU A 84 -12.90 -6.58 23.08
CA LEU A 84 -13.78 -5.40 23.06
C LEU A 84 -14.85 -5.46 24.15
N ASN A 85 -15.41 -6.64 24.44
CA ASN A 85 -16.41 -6.81 25.50
C ASN A 85 -15.81 -6.53 26.89
N GLU A 86 -14.60 -7.04 27.18
CA GLU A 86 -13.91 -6.75 28.44
C GLU A 86 -13.55 -5.27 28.57
N LEU A 87 -13.01 -4.64 27.52
CA LEU A 87 -12.71 -3.19 27.54
C LEU A 87 -13.96 -2.32 27.72
N ALA A 88 -15.13 -2.77 27.24
CA ALA A 88 -16.40 -2.08 27.43
C ALA A 88 -17.01 -2.32 28.82
N SER A 89 -16.74 -3.47 29.46
CA SER A 89 -17.25 -3.79 30.81
C SER A 89 -16.41 -3.14 31.92
N VAL A 90 -15.10 -2.96 31.69
CA VAL A 90 -14.12 -2.43 32.66
C VAL A 90 -14.53 -1.16 33.44
N PRO A 91 -15.22 -0.14 32.88
CA PRO A 91 -15.65 1.02 33.66
C PRO A 91 -16.76 0.74 34.68
N ALA A 92 -17.49 -0.37 34.55
CA ALA A 92 -18.72 -0.61 35.30
C ALA A 92 -18.43 -0.87 36.80
N GLY A 93 -18.90 0.05 37.65
CA GLY A 93 -18.74 -0.06 39.11
C GLY A 93 -17.33 0.30 39.62
N ILE A 94 -16.43 0.78 38.75
CA ILE A 94 -15.11 1.27 39.15
C ILE A 94 -15.23 2.67 39.76
N PRO A 95 -14.61 2.96 40.92
CA PRO A 95 -14.64 4.29 41.52
C PRO A 95 -14.01 5.37 40.63
N PRO A 96 -14.43 6.64 40.75
CA PRO A 96 -13.68 7.77 40.20
C PRO A 96 -12.22 7.81 40.69
N ASP A 97 -11.37 8.53 39.96
CA ASP A 97 -9.92 8.62 40.19
C ASP A 97 -9.16 7.28 40.13
N SER A 98 -9.70 6.28 39.44
CA SER A 98 -9.04 4.99 39.23
C SER A 98 -7.98 5.07 38.12
N ARG A 99 -7.21 3.99 37.97
CA ARG A 99 -6.07 3.84 37.06
C ARG A 99 -6.26 2.66 36.13
N LEU A 100 -5.97 2.84 34.85
CA LEU A 100 -6.04 1.79 33.84
C LEU A 100 -4.64 1.37 33.37
N PHE A 101 -4.32 0.10 33.50
CA PHE A 101 -3.16 -0.51 32.87
C PHE A 101 -3.60 -1.36 31.67
N LEU A 102 -2.94 -1.20 30.53
CA LEU A 102 -3.11 -2.11 29.40
C LEU A 102 -1.74 -2.68 29.02
N TYR A 103 -1.64 -4.01 29.00
CA TYR A 103 -0.49 -4.70 28.44
C TYR A 103 -0.93 -5.56 27.27
N TRP A 104 -0.15 -5.55 26.20
CA TRP A 104 -0.40 -6.39 25.03
C TRP A 104 0.92 -6.99 24.54
N CYS A 105 0.95 -8.29 24.32
CA CYS A 105 2.03 -8.99 23.63
C CYS A 105 1.45 -9.87 22.52
N GLY A 106 1.98 -9.77 21.30
CA GLY A 106 1.50 -10.52 20.15
C GLY A 106 1.99 -9.96 18.81
N HIS A 107 1.25 -10.26 17.74
CA HIS A 107 1.47 -9.63 16.43
C HIS A 107 0.80 -8.27 16.30
N GLY A 108 1.38 -7.44 15.44
CA GLY A 108 0.84 -6.15 15.03
C GLY A 108 1.49 -5.62 13.76
N TYR A 109 0.87 -4.57 13.23
CA TYR A 109 1.24 -3.86 12.01
C TYR A 109 1.11 -2.33 12.22
N ALA A 110 1.68 -1.57 11.29
CA ALA A 110 1.37 -0.15 11.10
C ALA A 110 0.65 0.04 9.76
N GLY A 111 -0.33 0.95 9.73
CA GLY A 111 -1.04 1.32 8.50
C GLY A 111 -1.72 2.68 8.67
N ALA A 112 -1.55 3.58 7.70
CA ALA A 112 -2.13 4.94 7.70
C ALA A 112 -1.96 5.71 9.03
N GLY A 113 -0.78 5.58 9.67
CA GLY A 113 -0.48 6.23 10.97
C GLY A 113 -1.17 5.64 12.20
N ASP A 114 -1.86 4.52 12.05
CA ASP A 114 -2.50 3.77 13.13
C ASP A 114 -1.73 2.47 13.46
N ARG A 115 -1.75 2.07 14.73
CA ARG A 115 -1.19 0.81 15.22
C ARG A 115 -2.27 -0.25 15.30
N ILE A 116 -2.12 -1.30 14.51
CA ILE A 116 -3.11 -2.37 14.35
C ILE A 116 -2.57 -3.62 15.04
N LEU A 117 -3.28 -4.12 16.05
CA LEU A 117 -2.91 -5.34 16.79
C LEU A 117 -3.75 -6.51 16.29
N LEU A 118 -3.17 -7.70 16.21
CA LEU A 118 -3.88 -8.90 15.74
C LEU A 118 -4.48 -9.68 16.90
N CYS A 119 -5.78 -9.93 16.84
CA CYS A 119 -6.49 -10.80 17.78
C CYS A 119 -6.31 -12.28 17.40
N SER A 120 -6.56 -13.22 18.32
CA SER A 120 -6.33 -14.66 18.07
C SER A 120 -7.17 -15.25 16.93
N ASP A 121 -8.31 -14.64 16.64
CA ASP A 121 -9.20 -15.02 15.54
C ASP A 121 -8.73 -14.55 14.16
N TYR A 122 -7.67 -13.73 14.07
CA TYR A 122 -7.18 -13.13 12.82
C TYR A 122 -6.96 -14.14 11.68
N ASP A 123 -7.51 -13.79 10.52
CA ASP A 123 -7.47 -14.53 9.26
C ASP A 123 -7.33 -13.52 8.10
N ALA A 124 -6.29 -13.70 7.29
CA ALA A 124 -5.97 -12.78 6.19
C ALA A 124 -6.99 -12.83 5.03
N ALA A 125 -7.79 -13.89 4.93
CA ALA A 125 -8.88 -13.96 3.96
C ALA A 125 -10.15 -13.19 4.43
N ARG A 126 -10.14 -12.64 5.66
CA ARG A 126 -11.31 -12.04 6.34
C ARG A 126 -10.91 -10.84 7.21
N CYS A 127 -9.93 -10.03 6.77
CA CYS A 127 -9.23 -9.01 7.56
C CYS A 127 -10.14 -8.08 8.37
N ASP A 128 -11.27 -7.66 7.79
CA ASP A 128 -12.04 -6.48 8.18
C ASP A 128 -12.82 -6.60 9.51
N ASP A 129 -12.70 -7.68 10.27
CA ASP A 129 -13.31 -7.76 11.61
C ASP A 129 -12.49 -8.49 12.67
N ARG A 130 -11.16 -8.61 12.50
CA ARG A 130 -10.32 -9.42 13.42
C ARG A 130 -9.03 -8.74 13.89
N THR A 131 -9.03 -7.43 13.81
CA THR A 131 -7.93 -6.54 14.21
C THR A 131 -8.41 -5.52 15.25
N PHE A 132 -7.46 -4.96 16.00
CA PHE A 132 -7.70 -3.94 17.01
C PHE A 132 -6.85 -2.69 16.71
N ASN A 133 -7.50 -1.58 16.33
CA ASN A 133 -6.79 -0.30 16.13
C ASN A 133 -6.46 0.32 17.50
N ALA A 134 -5.28 0.00 18.01
CA ALA A 134 -4.79 0.50 19.28
C ALA A 134 -4.68 2.02 19.28
N THR A 135 -4.23 2.65 18.20
CA THR A 135 -4.11 4.11 18.13
C THR A 135 -5.46 4.80 18.38
N ARG A 136 -6.53 4.39 17.71
CA ARG A 136 -7.87 4.97 17.90
C ARG A 136 -8.50 4.58 19.23
N ARG A 137 -8.38 3.30 19.63
CA ARG A 137 -8.92 2.78 20.89
C ARG A 137 -8.27 3.48 22.10
N PHE A 138 -6.96 3.67 22.09
CA PHE A 138 -6.21 4.35 23.16
C PHE A 138 -6.60 5.84 23.28
N ARG A 139 -6.76 6.53 22.14
CA ARG A 139 -7.29 7.92 22.15
C ARG A 139 -8.71 7.96 22.73
N ARG A 140 -9.62 7.05 22.31
CA ARG A 140 -10.99 6.95 22.86
C ARG A 140 -10.98 6.69 24.38
N LEU A 141 -10.14 5.79 24.88
CA LEU A 141 -9.97 5.53 26.32
C LEU A 141 -9.60 6.80 27.11
N GLY A 142 -8.85 7.72 26.50
CA GLY A 142 -8.42 8.97 27.13
C GLY A 142 -9.38 10.16 26.99
N SER A 143 -10.42 10.08 26.16
CA SER A 143 -11.30 11.23 25.83
C SER A 143 -12.81 10.95 25.85
N HIS A 144 -13.25 9.68 25.88
CA HIS A 144 -14.66 9.34 25.78
C HIS A 144 -15.33 9.27 27.17
N PRO A 145 -16.56 9.81 27.35
CA PRO A 145 -17.20 9.93 28.66
C PRO A 145 -17.31 8.63 29.47
N GLU A 146 -17.45 7.48 28.81
CA GLU A 146 -17.55 6.16 29.44
C GLU A 146 -16.30 5.75 30.25
N TYR A 147 -15.14 6.36 29.98
CA TYR A 147 -13.86 6.08 30.65
C TYR A 147 -13.43 7.15 31.65
N THR A 148 -14.32 8.08 32.03
CA THR A 148 -14.01 9.21 32.93
C THR A 148 -13.67 8.81 34.37
N CYS A 149 -13.96 7.57 34.77
CA CYS A 149 -13.48 7.00 36.03
C CYS A 149 -11.95 6.84 36.07
N PHE A 150 -11.27 6.77 34.92
CA PHE A 150 -9.82 6.64 34.82
C PHE A 150 -9.15 8.00 34.61
N THR A 151 -8.45 8.51 35.61
CA THR A 151 -7.69 9.77 35.50
C THR A 151 -6.24 9.56 35.04
N GLU A 152 -5.78 8.30 35.03
CA GLU A 152 -4.40 7.94 34.72
C GLU A 152 -4.32 6.57 34.02
N GLN A 153 -3.58 6.49 32.91
CA GLN A 153 -3.56 5.33 32.02
C GLN A 153 -2.14 5.00 31.52
N ILE A 154 -1.72 3.73 31.59
CA ILE A 154 -0.42 3.26 31.10
C ILE A 154 -0.63 2.09 30.15
N PHE A 155 -0.17 2.23 28.90
CA PHE A 155 -0.26 1.19 27.88
C PHE A 155 1.13 0.74 27.44
N LEU A 156 1.41 -0.55 27.55
CA LEU A 156 2.69 -1.18 27.15
C LEU A 156 2.40 -2.27 26.11
N VAL A 157 2.92 -2.11 24.89
CA VAL A 157 2.50 -2.90 23.73
C VAL A 157 3.72 -3.51 23.02
N ASP A 158 4.02 -4.77 23.31
CA ASP A 158 5.06 -5.53 22.61
C ASP A 158 4.50 -6.21 21.36
N VAL A 159 4.53 -5.45 20.26
CA VAL A 159 4.19 -5.92 18.92
C VAL A 159 5.21 -5.39 17.91
N CYS A 160 5.30 -6.08 16.77
CA CYS A 160 5.92 -5.52 15.58
C CYS A 160 5.01 -4.44 14.96
N ALA A 161 5.54 -3.65 14.04
CA ALA A 161 4.80 -2.60 13.34
C ALA A 161 5.21 -2.50 11.87
N ARG A 162 5.41 -3.64 11.22
CA ARG A 162 5.64 -3.71 9.78
C ARG A 162 4.45 -3.08 9.04
N TYR A 163 4.71 -2.38 7.96
CA TYR A 163 3.66 -1.89 7.06
C TYR A 163 2.92 -3.07 6.44
N SER A 164 1.61 -2.95 6.30
CA SER A 164 0.75 -3.99 5.75
C SER A 164 -0.51 -3.39 5.15
N ASP A 165 -1.01 -3.98 4.06
CA ASP A 165 -2.27 -3.63 3.38
C ASP A 165 -3.54 -4.02 4.21
N VAL A 166 -3.39 -4.22 5.53
CA VAL A 166 -4.49 -4.57 6.43
C VAL A 166 -5.26 -3.31 6.75
N ILE A 167 -6.36 -3.12 6.00
CA ILE A 167 -7.30 -2.01 6.16
C ILE A 167 -7.85 -2.01 7.58
N ASP A 168 -7.96 -0.83 8.19
CA ASP A 168 -8.60 -0.65 9.49
C ASP A 168 -10.13 -0.53 9.33
N PRO A 169 -10.92 -1.47 9.89
CA PRO A 169 -12.37 -1.39 9.90
C PRO A 169 -12.91 -0.49 11.02
N ASP A 170 -12.10 -0.12 12.01
CA ASP A 170 -12.54 0.48 13.27
C ASP A 170 -12.72 2.01 13.12
N GLN A 171 -13.81 2.41 12.47
CA GLN A 171 -14.23 3.81 12.27
C GLN A 171 -14.72 4.48 13.57
N LEU A 172 -13.89 4.47 14.61
CA LEU A 172 -14.16 5.15 15.87
C LEU A 172 -14.00 6.66 15.71
N SER A 173 -15.08 7.40 15.97
CA SER A 173 -15.01 8.85 16.15
C SER A 173 -14.20 9.19 17.40
N VAL A 174 -12.96 9.63 17.21
CA VAL A 174 -12.14 10.23 18.28
C VAL A 174 -12.52 11.72 18.39
N SER A 175 -13.55 12.01 19.17
CA SER A 175 -13.96 13.36 19.55
C SER A 175 -14.07 13.47 21.07
N GLY A 176 -13.77 14.65 21.60
CA GLY A 176 -13.74 14.93 23.04
C GLY A 176 -12.42 15.53 23.51
N GLN A 177 -12.48 16.28 24.61
CA GLN A 177 -11.29 16.73 25.33
C GLN A 177 -10.72 15.56 26.14
N ARG A 178 -9.40 15.43 26.20
CA ARG A 178 -8.75 14.38 27.00
C ARG A 178 -9.03 14.61 28.48
N HIS A 179 -9.51 13.59 29.18
CA HIS A 179 -9.82 13.62 30.62
C HIS A 179 -8.81 12.85 31.48
N ALA A 180 -7.96 12.02 30.86
CA ALA A 180 -6.98 11.19 31.55
C ALA A 180 -5.54 11.55 31.14
N ARG A 181 -4.63 11.56 32.12
CA ARG A 181 -3.19 11.50 31.85
C ARG A 181 -2.88 10.11 31.32
N GLN A 182 -2.22 10.01 30.18
CA GLN A 182 -2.00 8.73 29.52
C GLN A 182 -0.59 8.69 28.95
N VAL A 183 0.03 7.51 28.96
CA VAL A 183 1.27 7.21 28.26
C VAL A 183 1.13 5.84 27.59
N ALA A 184 1.42 5.78 26.29
CA ALA A 184 1.48 4.52 25.56
C ALA A 184 2.89 4.33 25.00
N ALA A 185 3.49 3.16 25.24
CA ALA A 185 4.78 2.77 24.70
C ALA A 185 4.65 1.45 23.92
N PHE A 186 5.01 1.49 22.64
CA PHE A 186 5.03 0.35 21.73
C PHE A 186 6.48 -0.08 21.51
N ALA A 187 6.75 -1.39 21.43
CA ALA A 187 8.10 -1.94 21.29
C ALA A 187 8.89 -1.38 20.10
N THR A 188 8.21 -1.07 19.00
CA THR A 188 8.86 -0.62 17.77
C THR A 188 8.28 0.69 17.23
N ARG A 189 9.12 1.43 16.50
CA ARG A 189 8.68 2.38 15.46
C ARG A 189 7.91 1.67 14.36
N GLU A 190 7.20 2.44 13.54
CA GLU A 190 6.55 1.94 12.32
C GLU A 190 7.61 1.49 11.32
N GLY A 191 7.31 0.49 10.49
CA GLY A 191 8.31 -0.32 9.78
C GLY A 191 9.08 -1.31 10.68
N GLY A 192 9.07 -1.11 12.00
CA GLY A 192 9.88 -1.84 12.95
C GLY A 192 9.45 -3.28 13.25
N TYR A 193 10.41 -4.10 13.72
CA TYR A 193 10.23 -5.50 14.10
C TYR A 193 10.77 -5.74 15.51
N SER A 194 9.94 -6.29 16.41
CA SER A 194 10.32 -6.57 17.80
C SER A 194 11.05 -7.91 17.85
N ARG A 195 12.15 -7.97 18.61
CA ARG A 195 12.88 -9.21 18.93
C ARG A 195 12.65 -9.63 20.40
N GLY A 196 11.51 -9.26 21.00
CA GLY A 196 11.08 -9.65 22.35
C GLY A 196 11.69 -8.87 23.52
N GLY A 197 12.83 -8.21 23.32
CA GLY A 197 13.54 -7.49 24.40
C GLY A 197 12.77 -6.32 25.04
N PHE A 198 11.68 -5.84 24.43
CA PHE A 198 10.82 -4.82 25.06
C PHE A 198 10.10 -5.36 26.28
N SER A 199 9.48 -6.54 26.18
CA SER A 199 8.82 -7.17 27.33
C SER A 199 9.80 -7.45 28.47
N ASP A 200 11.02 -7.92 28.17
CA ASP A 200 12.03 -8.18 29.19
C ASP A 200 12.34 -6.93 30.03
N VAL A 201 12.63 -5.81 29.37
CA VAL A 201 12.94 -4.52 30.03
C VAL A 201 11.71 -3.94 30.71
N ALA A 202 10.55 -3.95 30.04
CA ALA A 202 9.33 -3.33 30.55
C ALA A 202 8.74 -4.09 31.74
N LEU A 203 8.82 -5.42 31.77
CA LEU A 203 8.32 -6.25 32.86
C LEU A 203 9.30 -6.29 34.05
N ASP A 204 10.61 -6.30 33.82
CA ASP A 204 11.60 -6.11 34.92
C ASP A 204 11.42 -4.73 35.58
N TRP A 205 11.28 -3.67 34.77
CA TRP A 205 10.96 -2.33 35.28
C TRP A 205 9.66 -2.30 36.07
N LEU A 206 8.61 -2.95 35.59
CA LEU A 206 7.31 -3.05 36.27
C LEU A 206 7.43 -3.82 37.60
N GLY A 207 8.15 -4.93 37.60
CA GLY A 207 8.40 -5.77 38.79
C GLY A 207 9.23 -5.09 39.87
N ARG A 208 10.00 -4.05 39.54
CA ARG A 208 10.69 -3.19 40.50
C ARG A 208 9.77 -2.17 41.19
N GLN A 209 8.56 -1.93 40.68
CA GLN A 209 7.62 -0.98 41.28
C GLN A 209 6.88 -1.58 42.48
N LYS A 210 6.84 -0.86 43.61
CA LYS A 210 6.09 -1.28 44.82
C LYS A 210 4.66 -0.73 44.88
N THR A 211 4.38 0.27 44.06
CA THR A 211 3.11 0.99 43.95
C THR A 211 2.95 1.43 42.52
N TRP A 212 1.73 1.81 42.11
CA TRP A 212 1.47 2.41 40.79
C TRP A 212 2.48 3.51 40.42
N PRO A 213 3.26 3.36 39.34
CA PRO A 213 4.07 4.43 38.78
C PRO A 213 3.14 5.42 38.06
N ASP A 214 3.20 6.71 38.36
CA ASP A 214 2.49 7.72 37.57
C ASP A 214 3.10 7.88 36.16
N THR A 215 2.41 8.58 35.26
CA THR A 215 2.90 8.80 33.89
C THR A 215 4.27 9.48 33.85
N GLY A 216 4.57 10.36 34.81
CA GLY A 216 5.87 11.02 34.91
C GLY A 216 7.00 10.06 35.31
N ILE A 217 6.73 9.10 36.20
CA ILE A 217 7.69 8.02 36.53
C ILE A 217 7.97 7.15 35.31
N VAL A 218 6.95 6.78 34.51
CA VAL A 218 7.13 6.04 33.26
C VAL A 218 8.06 6.80 32.31
N LEU A 219 7.79 8.09 32.08
CA LEU A 219 8.59 8.94 31.20
C LEU A 219 10.04 9.10 31.68
N LYS A 220 10.25 9.24 32.99
CA LYS A 220 11.57 9.50 33.58
C LYS A 220 12.41 8.25 33.85
N THR A 221 11.82 7.05 33.83
CA THR A 221 12.53 5.81 34.19
C THR A 221 12.41 4.69 33.15
N LEU A 222 11.21 4.35 32.66
CA LEU A 222 11.05 3.28 31.67
C LEU A 222 11.63 3.67 30.31
N LEU A 223 11.31 4.85 29.79
CA LEU A 223 11.79 5.26 28.46
C LEU A 223 13.33 5.34 28.38
N PRO A 224 14.05 5.90 29.38
CA PRO A 224 15.52 5.84 29.41
C PRO A 224 16.09 4.42 29.56
N GLU A 225 15.41 3.49 30.24
CA GLU A 225 15.86 2.10 30.32
C GLU A 225 15.70 1.35 28.98
N LEU A 226 14.60 1.60 28.26
CA LEU A 226 14.40 1.10 26.89
C LEU A 226 15.47 1.65 25.94
N ASP A 227 15.74 2.96 25.98
CA ASP A 227 16.78 3.60 25.15
C ASP A 227 18.20 3.07 25.48
N LYS A 228 18.51 2.86 26.77
CA LYS A 228 19.76 2.22 27.22
C LYS A 228 19.89 0.78 26.72
N ALA A 229 18.78 0.05 26.62
CA ALA A 229 18.72 -1.27 25.99
C ALA A 229 18.79 -1.22 24.44
N LYS A 230 18.93 -0.03 23.84
CA LYS A 230 18.90 0.27 22.40
C LYS A 230 17.57 -0.09 21.73
N LEU A 231 16.52 -0.22 22.54
CA LEU A 231 15.15 -0.35 22.05
C LEU A 231 14.68 1.07 21.72
N LYS A 232 14.15 1.27 20.51
CA LYS A 232 13.64 2.57 20.04
C LYS A 232 12.10 2.55 20.12
N PRO A 233 11.47 2.59 21.30
CA PRO A 233 10.02 2.49 21.41
C PRO A 233 9.33 3.66 20.71
N PHE A 234 8.11 3.41 20.23
CA PHE A 234 7.22 4.46 19.76
C PHE A 234 6.28 4.87 20.88
N THR A 235 6.11 6.17 21.10
CA THR A 235 5.23 6.70 22.14
C THR A 235 4.07 7.50 21.56
N LEU A 236 2.87 7.22 22.06
CA LEU A 236 1.62 7.86 21.64
C LEU A 236 1.11 8.74 22.78
N ASP A 237 0.98 10.04 22.48
CA ASP A 237 0.49 11.14 23.34
C ASP A 237 0.81 10.97 24.84
N ALA A 238 2.02 11.33 25.30
CA ALA A 238 2.35 11.27 26.72
C ALA A 238 2.19 12.63 27.40
N ASP A 239 1.45 12.70 28.51
CA ASP A 239 1.16 13.96 29.21
C ASP A 239 1.40 13.81 30.73
N ASP A 240 2.28 14.65 31.28
CA ASP A 240 2.46 14.87 32.70
C ASP A 240 2.47 16.38 33.03
N GLU A 241 2.27 16.76 34.29
CA GLU A 241 2.10 18.16 34.74
C GLU A 241 3.31 19.08 34.42
N ALA A 242 4.46 18.53 34.06
CA ALA A 242 5.69 19.23 33.72
C ALA A 242 6.22 18.92 32.31
N THR A 243 5.67 17.94 31.60
CA THR A 243 6.18 17.45 30.31
C THR A 243 5.07 16.84 29.46
N THR A 244 4.51 17.64 28.55
CA THR A 244 3.68 17.14 27.45
C THR A 244 4.58 16.68 26.30
N ILE A 245 4.76 15.38 26.12
CA ILE A 245 5.25 14.81 24.87
C ILE A 245 4.05 14.72 23.92
N ALA A 246 3.83 15.79 23.16
CA ALA A 246 2.87 15.80 22.06
C ALA A 246 3.05 14.51 21.23
N GLY A 247 1.99 13.72 21.10
CA GLY A 247 2.07 12.43 20.45
C GLY A 247 2.49 12.59 19.01
N ARG A 248 3.30 11.63 18.54
CA ARG A 248 3.60 11.53 17.11
C ARG A 248 2.31 11.16 16.39
N ARG A 249 1.61 12.17 15.89
CA ARG A 249 0.63 12.00 14.82
C ARG A 249 1.40 11.85 13.53
N PHE A 250 1.13 10.78 12.78
CA PHE A 250 1.46 10.73 11.36
C PHE A 250 0.87 11.98 10.67
N GLY A 251 1.62 12.57 9.74
CA GLY A 251 1.24 13.81 9.04
C GLY A 251 1.21 15.10 9.89
N GLY A 252 1.38 15.02 11.22
CA GLY A 252 1.43 16.18 12.10
C GLY A 252 2.85 16.69 12.31
N ALA A 253 3.30 17.66 11.51
CA ALA A 253 4.60 18.32 11.67
C ALA A 253 4.66 19.19 12.95
N SER A 254 4.63 18.55 14.12
CA SER A 254 4.60 19.20 15.42
C SER A 254 6.00 19.68 15.84
N ALA A 255 6.40 20.85 15.38
CA ALA A 255 7.43 21.74 15.97
C ALA A 255 8.74 21.09 16.50
N ARG A 256 9.16 19.96 15.94
CA ARG A 256 10.49 19.38 16.20
C ARG A 256 11.49 19.98 15.23
N SER A 257 12.73 20.11 15.67
CA SER A 257 13.84 20.28 14.73
C SER A 257 13.84 19.07 13.80
N TYR A 258 13.66 19.31 12.50
CA TYR A 258 13.83 18.28 11.49
C TYR A 258 15.26 17.69 11.61
N PRO A 259 15.45 16.40 11.27
CA PRO A 259 16.78 15.82 11.16
C PRO A 259 17.69 16.66 10.26
N PRO A 260 19.00 16.82 10.55
CA PRO A 260 19.87 17.70 9.76
C PRO A 260 19.85 17.42 8.26
N HIS A 261 19.82 16.14 7.86
CA HIS A 261 19.71 15.72 6.46
C HIS A 261 18.41 16.15 5.76
N VAL A 262 17.28 16.29 6.49
CA VAL A 262 16.03 16.83 5.93
C VAL A 262 16.20 18.31 5.59
N LEU A 263 16.82 19.09 6.49
CA LEU A 263 17.09 20.51 6.27
C LEU A 263 18.10 20.74 5.15
N GLU A 264 19.15 19.91 5.08
CA GLU A 264 20.13 19.91 4.00
C GLU A 264 19.46 19.63 2.65
N VAL A 265 18.71 18.53 2.53
CA VAL A 265 18.03 18.16 1.27
C VAL A 265 16.95 19.18 0.90
N GLN A 266 16.24 19.77 1.87
CA GLN A 266 15.31 20.87 1.62
C GLN A 266 16.02 22.09 1.01
N ALA A 267 17.20 22.47 1.53
CA ALA A 267 17.99 23.57 0.99
C ALA A 267 18.58 23.25 -0.39
N LEU A 268 19.00 22.00 -0.63
CA LEU A 268 19.43 21.52 -1.94
C LEU A 268 18.28 21.51 -2.95
N LEU A 269 17.06 21.13 -2.53
CA LEU A 269 15.86 21.18 -3.36
C LEU A 269 15.37 22.60 -3.65
N ALA A 270 15.56 23.54 -2.72
CA ALA A 270 15.25 24.95 -2.93
C ALA A 270 16.27 25.68 -3.83
N SER A 271 17.47 25.10 -4.02
CA SER A 271 18.52 25.64 -4.90
C SER A 271 18.66 24.89 -6.23
N ALA A 272 18.13 23.68 -6.32
CA ALA A 272 17.86 23.00 -7.58
C ALA A 272 16.62 23.61 -8.24
N ASN A 273 16.63 23.81 -9.56
CA ASN A 273 15.48 24.38 -10.30
C ASN A 273 14.31 23.38 -10.51
N LEU A 274 14.36 22.23 -9.81
CA LEU A 274 13.44 21.12 -9.97
C LEU A 274 11.97 21.57 -9.84
N SER A 275 11.21 21.35 -10.91
CA SER A 275 9.77 21.65 -10.87
C SER A 275 9.06 20.90 -9.74
N SER A 276 8.07 21.53 -9.12
CA SER A 276 7.24 20.90 -8.07
C SER A 276 6.58 19.60 -8.55
N ARG A 277 6.35 19.46 -9.87
CA ARG A 277 5.90 18.22 -10.49
C ARG A 277 6.96 17.11 -10.45
N ALA A 278 8.23 17.41 -10.77
CA ALA A 278 9.31 16.42 -10.69
C ALA A 278 9.51 15.91 -9.26
N ILE A 279 9.44 16.82 -8.28
CA ILE A 279 9.46 16.51 -6.84
C ILE A 279 8.28 15.58 -6.49
N ARG A 280 7.05 15.99 -6.80
CA ARG A 280 5.83 15.20 -6.53
C ARG A 280 5.85 13.82 -7.19
N ASN A 281 6.15 13.75 -8.49
CA ASN A 281 6.23 12.48 -9.21
C ASN A 281 7.28 11.53 -8.58
N SER A 282 8.40 12.06 -8.09
CA SER A 282 9.43 11.26 -7.40
C SER A 282 8.96 10.79 -6.00
N TYR A 283 8.15 11.60 -5.32
CA TYR A 283 7.53 11.25 -4.04
C TYR A 283 6.53 10.11 -4.23
N GLU A 284 5.56 10.29 -5.13
CA GLU A 284 4.51 9.33 -5.44
C GLU A 284 5.08 8.00 -5.96
N ALA A 285 6.16 8.05 -6.76
CA ALA A 285 6.88 6.85 -7.21
C ALA A 285 7.70 6.16 -6.10
N THR A 286 8.12 6.89 -5.06
CA THR A 286 8.78 6.29 -3.89
C THR A 286 7.77 5.61 -2.99
N LEU A 287 6.65 6.27 -2.67
CA LEU A 287 5.56 5.67 -1.92
C LEU A 287 4.99 4.43 -2.66
N ALA A 288 4.90 4.48 -3.99
CA ALA A 288 4.47 3.34 -4.80
C ALA A 288 5.33 2.08 -4.61
N ASP A 289 6.65 2.22 -4.67
CA ASP A 289 7.59 1.09 -4.52
C ASP A 289 7.49 0.49 -3.10
N LEU A 290 7.26 1.35 -2.10
CA LEU A 290 7.02 0.99 -0.71
C LEU A 290 5.59 0.49 -0.44
N ARG A 291 4.70 0.49 -1.44
CA ARG A 291 3.27 0.16 -1.36
C ARG A 291 2.47 1.02 -0.38
N LEU A 292 2.86 2.28 -0.24
CA LEU A 292 2.17 3.26 0.60
C LEU A 292 1.21 4.12 -0.25
N PRO A 293 0.00 4.42 0.25
CA PRO A 293 -0.91 5.34 -0.41
C PRO A 293 -0.40 6.79 -0.30
N VAL A 294 -0.75 7.63 -1.27
CA VAL A 294 -0.49 9.07 -1.21
C VAL A 294 -1.67 9.72 -0.50
N GLU A 295 -1.47 10.22 0.72
CA GLU A 295 -2.52 10.91 1.48
C GLU A 295 -2.47 12.43 1.28
N GLY A 296 -3.57 13.00 0.77
CA GLY A 296 -3.73 14.44 0.64
C GLY A 296 -2.90 15.09 -0.47
N ASP A 297 -2.42 16.31 -0.20
CA ASP A 297 -1.58 17.09 -1.11
C ASP A 297 -0.40 17.70 -0.32
N PRO A 298 0.57 16.87 0.10
CA PRO A 298 1.60 17.31 1.03
C PRO A 298 2.54 18.34 0.40
N ASP A 299 2.98 19.32 1.19
CA ASP A 299 4.05 20.23 0.78
C ASP A 299 5.43 19.54 0.82
N LEU A 300 6.46 20.17 0.26
CA LEU A 300 7.81 19.60 0.22
C LEU A 300 8.37 19.24 1.61
N VAL A 301 8.07 20.04 2.63
CA VAL A 301 8.57 19.81 3.99
C VAL A 301 7.86 18.59 4.60
N GLN A 302 6.56 18.47 4.37
CA GLN A 302 5.77 17.30 4.75
C GLN A 302 6.27 16.03 4.06
N MET A 303 6.47 16.06 2.73
CA MET A 303 7.05 14.94 1.96
C MET A 303 8.40 14.47 2.52
N LEU A 304 9.32 15.40 2.75
CA LEU A 304 10.67 15.09 3.26
C LEU A 304 10.62 14.53 4.68
N ALA A 305 9.79 15.11 5.55
CA ALA A 305 9.65 14.67 6.94
C ALA A 305 9.01 13.28 7.04
N GLU A 306 7.96 13.02 6.26
CA GLU A 306 7.28 11.73 6.23
C GLU A 306 8.25 10.61 5.81
N LEU A 307 8.94 10.78 4.68
CA LEU A 307 9.94 9.81 4.21
C LEU A 307 11.07 9.60 5.20
N ALA A 308 11.59 10.67 5.82
CA ALA A 308 12.67 10.57 6.80
C ALA A 308 12.29 9.81 8.07
N GLU A 309 11.01 9.71 8.43
CA GLU A 309 10.54 8.94 9.58
C GLU A 309 10.27 7.45 9.27
N MET A 310 10.25 7.03 8.00
CA MET A 310 10.04 5.63 7.56
C MET A 310 11.29 4.74 7.75
N PHE A 311 11.73 4.56 8.99
CA PHE A 311 12.91 3.75 9.32
C PHE A 311 12.64 2.23 9.23
N ASP A 312 13.55 1.50 8.59
CA ASP A 312 13.59 0.04 8.69
C ASP A 312 13.99 -0.40 10.11
N ALA A 313 13.44 -1.56 10.51
CA ALA A 313 13.63 -2.16 11.84
C ALA A 313 15.10 -2.35 12.26
N GLU A 314 16.00 -2.52 11.30
CA GLU A 314 17.38 -2.94 11.51
C GLU A 314 18.38 -1.77 11.44
N ASP A 315 17.92 -0.55 11.12
CA ASP A 315 18.79 0.59 10.88
C ASP A 315 19.27 1.32 12.16
N LEU A 316 20.60 1.41 12.26
CA LEU A 316 21.30 2.28 13.20
C LEU A 316 21.61 3.66 12.61
N THR A 317 21.34 3.90 11.33
CA THR A 317 21.58 5.18 10.66
C THR A 317 20.38 6.13 10.78
N ASP A 318 20.64 7.44 10.79
CA ASP A 318 19.59 8.46 10.88
C ASP A 318 18.83 8.71 9.56
N ILE A 319 19.16 8.05 8.46
CA ILE A 319 18.48 8.20 7.15
C ILE A 319 17.74 6.90 6.80
N SER A 320 16.49 7.02 6.34
CA SER A 320 15.64 5.90 5.88
C SER A 320 15.89 5.52 4.42
N ASP A 321 15.51 4.29 4.05
CA ASP A 321 15.60 3.79 2.66
C ASP A 321 14.64 4.57 1.76
N ALA A 322 13.46 4.90 2.26
CA ALA A 322 12.45 5.73 1.61
C ALA A 322 12.98 7.12 1.23
N PHE A 323 13.59 7.82 2.19
CA PHE A 323 14.20 9.14 1.95
C PHE A 323 15.37 9.04 0.97
N LEU A 324 16.23 8.03 1.14
CA LEU A 324 17.37 7.80 0.27
C LEU A 324 16.94 7.50 -1.19
N GLN A 325 15.85 6.76 -1.36
CA GLN A 325 15.25 6.45 -2.66
C GLN A 325 14.63 7.66 -3.33
N PHE A 326 13.85 8.46 -2.60
CA PHE A 326 13.31 9.72 -3.10
C PHE A 326 14.39 10.67 -3.60
N VAL A 327 15.42 10.91 -2.79
CA VAL A 327 16.55 11.77 -3.16
C VAL A 327 17.34 11.18 -4.32
N THR A 328 17.46 9.85 -4.41
CA THR A 328 18.13 9.19 -5.54
C THR A 328 17.33 9.34 -6.85
N ARG A 329 15.99 9.19 -6.84
CA ARG A 329 15.14 9.45 -8.02
C ARG A 329 15.35 10.88 -8.54
N LEU A 330 15.30 11.86 -7.64
CA LEU A 330 15.50 13.28 -7.97
C LEU A 330 16.91 13.56 -8.51
N SER A 331 17.93 12.83 -8.03
CA SER A 331 19.32 12.97 -8.51
C SER A 331 19.56 12.52 -9.95
N PHE A 332 18.59 11.86 -10.59
CA PHE A 332 18.64 11.48 -12.01
C PHE A 332 18.15 12.58 -12.95
N ASP A 333 17.43 13.57 -12.44
CA ASP A 333 17.10 14.77 -13.21
C ASP A 333 18.36 15.65 -13.36
N PRO A 334 18.63 16.24 -14.54
CA PRO A 334 19.75 17.16 -14.75
C PRO A 334 19.83 18.31 -13.73
N GLU A 335 18.69 18.82 -13.26
CA GLU A 335 18.62 19.89 -12.25
C GLU A 335 18.89 19.36 -10.83
N GLY A 336 18.77 18.04 -10.61
CA GLY A 336 19.06 17.34 -9.36
C GLY A 336 20.55 17.11 -9.07
N ALA A 337 21.46 17.72 -9.83
CA ALA A 337 22.91 17.61 -9.62
C ALA A 337 23.40 17.91 -8.18
N PRO A 338 22.84 18.89 -7.43
CA PRO A 338 23.21 19.11 -6.03
C PRO A 338 22.89 17.90 -5.13
N LEU A 339 21.74 17.25 -5.36
CA LEU A 339 21.33 16.04 -4.63
C LEU A 339 22.24 14.85 -4.97
N LYS A 340 22.62 14.71 -6.25
CA LYS A 340 23.56 13.67 -6.67
C LYS A 340 24.89 13.78 -5.90
N ARG A 341 25.40 15.00 -5.75
CA ARG A 341 26.63 15.28 -4.99
C ARG A 341 26.46 14.94 -3.51
N TRP A 342 25.37 15.39 -2.88
CA TRP A 342 25.07 15.06 -1.48
C TRP A 342 25.00 13.54 -1.24
N LEU A 343 24.34 12.79 -2.14
CA LEU A 343 24.32 11.33 -2.13
C LEU A 343 25.72 10.71 -2.27
N GLU A 344 26.62 11.33 -3.02
CA GLU A 344 28.00 10.87 -3.22
C GLU A 344 28.90 11.14 -2.01
N GLU A 345 28.60 12.17 -1.22
CA GLU A 345 29.29 12.56 0.02
C GLU A 345 28.81 11.77 1.27
N LEU A 346 27.79 10.91 1.15
CA LEU A 346 27.28 10.07 2.25
C LEU A 346 28.32 9.06 2.79
N PRO A 347 28.37 8.81 4.12
CA PRO A 347 29.33 7.90 4.75
C PRO A 347 29.12 6.43 4.32
N ALA A 348 30.18 5.62 4.42
CA ALA A 348 30.24 4.27 3.87
C ALA A 348 29.04 3.34 4.16
N PRO A 349 28.45 3.29 5.38
CA PRO A 349 27.26 2.47 5.63
C PRO A 349 26.05 2.87 4.78
N LEU A 350 25.86 4.19 4.59
CA LEU A 350 24.79 4.74 3.73
C LEU A 350 25.15 4.64 2.25
N ALA A 351 26.44 4.69 1.89
CA ALA A 351 26.88 4.51 0.50
C ALA A 351 26.51 3.11 -0.05
N TYR A 352 26.56 2.06 0.77
CA TYR A 352 26.08 0.72 0.39
C TYR A 352 24.57 0.72 0.11
N ARG A 353 23.77 1.25 1.04
CA ARG A 353 22.31 1.36 0.88
C ARG A 353 21.92 2.19 -0.33
N ARG A 354 22.59 3.32 -0.56
CA ARG A 354 22.45 4.16 -1.75
C ARG A 354 22.75 3.38 -3.03
N ASN A 355 23.74 2.50 -3.03
CA ASN A 355 24.03 1.67 -4.20
C ASN A 355 22.92 0.63 -4.43
N SER A 356 22.43 -0.05 -3.38
CA SER A 356 21.27 -0.93 -3.47
C SER A 356 20.02 -0.19 -3.99
N VAL A 357 19.73 1.00 -3.47
CA VAL A 357 18.67 1.89 -3.96
C VAL A 357 18.88 2.26 -5.44
N ARG A 358 20.11 2.62 -5.83
CA ARG A 358 20.46 2.89 -7.24
C ARG A 358 20.26 1.66 -8.13
N GLU A 359 20.54 0.46 -7.64
CA GLU A 359 20.32 -0.80 -8.36
C GLU A 359 18.81 -1.11 -8.52
N ARG A 360 17.99 -0.93 -7.45
CA ARG A 360 16.52 -1.03 -7.55
C ARG A 360 15.96 -0.04 -8.58
N LEU A 361 16.34 1.23 -8.46
CA LEU A 361 15.87 2.29 -9.36
C LEU A 361 16.42 2.16 -10.78
N ALA A 362 17.62 1.58 -10.97
CA ALA A 362 18.14 1.24 -12.28
C ALA A 362 17.31 0.11 -12.91
N ALA A 363 16.97 -0.94 -12.16
CA ALA A 363 16.10 -2.02 -12.64
C ALA A 363 14.70 -1.52 -13.03
N GLU A 364 14.10 -0.61 -12.25
CA GLU A 364 12.85 0.07 -12.58
C GLU A 364 12.99 0.94 -13.84
N ALA A 365 14.05 1.74 -13.94
CA ALA A 365 14.33 2.58 -15.11
C ALA A 365 14.71 1.76 -16.36
N ASP A 366 15.15 0.52 -16.18
CA ASP A 366 15.46 -0.47 -17.21
C ASP A 366 14.26 -1.39 -17.53
N GLU A 367 13.06 -1.17 -17.00
CA GLU A 367 11.84 -1.82 -17.51
C GLU A 367 11.63 -1.45 -18.99
N LYS A 368 11.74 -2.44 -19.88
CA LYS A 368 11.75 -2.25 -21.33
C LYS A 368 10.37 -2.56 -21.89
N LEU A 369 9.83 -1.59 -22.61
CA LEU A 369 8.55 -1.62 -23.29
C LEU A 369 8.78 -1.87 -24.77
N LEU A 370 7.95 -2.70 -25.40
CA LEU A 370 7.83 -2.76 -26.85
C LEU A 370 6.63 -1.92 -27.29
N ILE A 371 6.89 -0.84 -28.01
CA ILE A 371 5.85 -0.02 -28.64
C ILE A 371 5.63 -0.57 -30.05
N VAL A 372 4.44 -1.09 -30.32
CA VAL A 372 4.05 -1.64 -31.63
C VAL A 372 3.01 -0.71 -32.24
N GLU A 373 3.46 0.15 -33.15
CA GLU A 373 2.60 1.02 -33.96
C GLU A 373 2.06 0.21 -35.14
N ILE A 374 0.72 0.21 -35.32
CA ILE A 374 0.08 -0.48 -36.44
C ILE A 374 -0.80 0.52 -37.21
N ASP A 375 -0.49 0.66 -38.49
CA ASP A 375 -1.42 1.21 -39.47
C ASP A 375 -2.28 0.11 -40.06
N GLY A 376 -3.50 0.49 -40.42
CA GLY A 376 -4.44 -0.38 -41.13
C GLY A 376 -5.14 0.36 -42.24
N ASN A 377 -5.73 -0.39 -43.17
CA ASN A 377 -6.44 0.11 -44.34
C ASN A 377 -7.88 0.57 -44.00
N GLU A 378 -8.67 0.96 -45.01
CA GLU A 378 -10.07 1.39 -44.84
C GLU A 378 -11.03 0.26 -44.41
N ARG A 379 -10.64 -1.01 -44.59
CA ARG A 379 -11.40 -2.20 -44.18
C ARG A 379 -11.13 -2.63 -42.73
N ALA A 380 -10.25 -1.91 -42.04
CA ALA A 380 -9.71 -2.29 -40.73
C ALA A 380 -8.79 -3.52 -40.74
N ASP A 381 -8.17 -3.87 -41.87
CA ASP A 381 -7.07 -4.85 -41.89
C ASP A 381 -5.75 -4.13 -41.53
N PRO A 382 -4.83 -4.76 -40.77
CA PRO A 382 -3.49 -4.20 -40.55
C PRO A 382 -2.69 -4.17 -41.86
N SER A 383 -1.95 -3.10 -42.11
CA SER A 383 -1.20 -2.88 -43.36
C SER A 383 0.29 -2.61 -43.17
N LEU A 384 0.69 -2.04 -42.03
CA LEU A 384 2.08 -1.77 -41.68
C LEU A 384 2.25 -1.87 -40.17
N LEU A 385 3.23 -2.65 -39.72
CA LEU A 385 3.73 -2.63 -38.35
C LEU A 385 5.07 -1.90 -38.30
N SER A 386 5.21 -1.02 -37.30
CA SER A 386 6.48 -0.44 -36.86
C SER A 386 6.67 -0.73 -35.38
N ALA A 387 7.75 -1.41 -35.01
CA ALA A 387 8.04 -1.78 -33.63
C ALA A 387 9.35 -1.14 -33.12
N PHE A 388 9.27 -0.58 -31.91
CA PHE A 388 10.30 0.22 -31.28
C PHE A 388 10.43 -0.19 -29.81
N ALA A 389 11.64 -0.23 -29.25
CA ALA A 389 11.84 -0.52 -27.83
C ALA A 389 12.29 0.73 -27.07
N CYS A 390 11.69 0.98 -25.91
CA CYS A 390 12.05 2.07 -25.00
C CYS A 390 11.97 1.62 -23.54
N THR A 391 12.45 2.43 -22.61
CA THR A 391 12.21 2.20 -21.18
C THR A 391 10.93 2.88 -20.69
N ARG A 392 10.43 2.50 -19.50
CA ARG A 392 9.28 3.17 -18.85
C ARG A 392 9.50 4.68 -18.65
N ALA A 393 10.75 5.14 -18.55
CA ALA A 393 11.11 6.57 -18.52
C ALA A 393 11.02 7.29 -19.89
N GLY A 394 10.63 6.59 -20.96
CA GLY A 394 10.51 7.11 -22.33
C GLY A 394 11.86 7.25 -23.06
N LYS A 395 12.89 6.53 -22.65
CA LYS A 395 14.20 6.51 -23.33
C LYS A 395 14.20 5.42 -24.40
N TRP A 396 14.30 5.79 -25.68
CA TRP A 396 14.46 4.83 -26.77
C TRP A 396 15.75 4.02 -26.59
N LEU A 397 15.66 2.71 -26.80
CA LEU A 397 16.82 1.82 -26.85
C LEU A 397 17.49 1.93 -28.21
N ASN A 398 18.81 1.72 -28.26
CA ASN A 398 19.57 1.72 -29.50
C ASN A 398 19.40 0.40 -30.28
N VAL A 399 18.16 0.13 -30.69
CA VAL A 399 17.79 -1.01 -31.53
C VAL A 399 17.21 -0.45 -32.83
N PRO A 400 17.67 -0.92 -34.02
CA PRO A 400 17.07 -0.50 -35.29
C PRO A 400 15.55 -0.73 -35.29
N PRO A 401 14.74 0.24 -35.73
CA PRO A 401 13.29 0.09 -35.77
C PRO A 401 12.93 -1.07 -36.70
N PHE A 402 12.04 -1.95 -36.23
CA PHE A 402 11.54 -3.05 -37.04
C PHE A 402 10.31 -2.57 -37.81
N GLN A 403 10.31 -2.67 -39.13
CA GLN A 403 9.16 -2.33 -39.97
C GLN A 403 8.83 -3.46 -40.93
N ARG A 404 7.54 -3.76 -41.08
CA ARG A 404 7.05 -4.80 -42.00
C ARG A 404 5.67 -4.42 -42.56
N GLN A 405 5.55 -4.44 -43.88
CA GLN A 405 4.25 -4.40 -44.58
C GLN A 405 3.49 -5.70 -44.29
N LEU A 406 2.16 -5.60 -44.20
CA LEU A 406 1.28 -6.68 -43.78
C LEU A 406 0.14 -6.85 -44.80
N ALA A 407 -0.14 -8.09 -45.18
CA ALA A 407 -1.32 -8.46 -45.94
C ALA A 407 -2.55 -8.69 -45.04
N ASP A 408 -2.33 -9.27 -43.85
CA ASP A 408 -3.39 -9.75 -42.96
C ASP A 408 -2.95 -9.86 -41.48
N TRP A 409 -3.80 -10.47 -40.65
CA TRP A 409 -3.58 -10.68 -39.22
C TRP A 409 -2.55 -11.77 -38.89
N ASP A 410 -2.39 -12.79 -39.73
CA ASP A 410 -1.41 -13.87 -39.51
C ASP A 410 0.01 -13.34 -39.79
N GLU A 411 0.17 -12.51 -40.83
CA GLU A 411 1.40 -11.75 -41.05
C GLU A 411 1.71 -10.80 -39.90
N LEU A 412 0.69 -10.15 -39.30
CA LEU A 412 0.88 -9.31 -38.11
C LEU A 412 1.41 -10.14 -36.93
N SER A 413 0.80 -11.29 -36.63
CA SER A 413 1.26 -12.21 -35.58
C SER A 413 2.72 -12.59 -35.79
N ALA A 414 3.08 -13.02 -37.00
CA ALA A 414 4.46 -13.36 -37.35
C ALA A 414 5.42 -12.15 -37.24
N ALA A 415 4.97 -10.95 -37.61
CA ALA A 415 5.75 -9.71 -37.52
C ALA A 415 6.02 -9.27 -36.07
N VAL A 416 5.02 -9.36 -35.19
CA VAL A 416 5.16 -9.06 -33.75
C VAL A 416 6.14 -10.03 -33.09
N ASN A 417 6.02 -11.33 -33.39
CA ASN A 417 6.95 -12.34 -32.88
C ASN A 417 8.39 -12.10 -33.38
N SER A 418 8.55 -11.80 -34.68
CA SER A 418 9.86 -11.45 -35.27
C SER A 418 10.49 -10.21 -34.61
N ALA A 419 9.66 -9.21 -34.25
CA ALA A 419 10.13 -8.02 -33.55
C ALA A 419 10.57 -8.36 -32.12
N LEU A 420 9.80 -9.16 -31.36
CA LEU A 420 10.15 -9.63 -30.02
C LEU A 420 11.44 -10.46 -30.02
N ASP A 421 11.58 -11.43 -30.93
CA ASP A 421 12.78 -12.28 -31.02
C ASP A 421 14.03 -11.45 -31.36
N SER A 422 13.88 -10.44 -32.22
CA SER A 422 14.91 -9.43 -32.52
C SER A 422 15.31 -8.56 -31.32
N MET A 423 14.44 -8.39 -30.32
CA MET A 423 14.77 -7.74 -29.04
C MET A 423 15.48 -8.72 -28.11
N VAL A 424 14.96 -9.94 -27.94
CA VAL A 424 15.54 -10.99 -27.09
C VAL A 424 16.98 -11.33 -27.53
N GLN A 425 17.22 -11.48 -28.84
CA GLN A 425 18.56 -11.70 -29.41
C GLN A 425 19.56 -10.56 -29.10
N LYS A 426 19.08 -9.36 -28.77
CA LYS A 426 19.89 -8.20 -28.38
C LYS A 426 19.98 -8.00 -26.86
N GLY A 427 19.53 -8.97 -26.06
CA GLY A 427 19.50 -8.86 -24.60
C GLY A 427 18.46 -7.88 -24.06
N VAL A 428 17.43 -7.55 -24.86
CA VAL A 428 16.33 -6.67 -24.47
C VAL A 428 15.17 -7.53 -23.96
N GLN A 429 15.12 -7.72 -22.64
CA GLN A 429 13.98 -8.31 -21.94
C GLN A 429 12.83 -7.30 -21.88
N ILE A 430 11.71 -7.62 -22.54
CA ILE A 430 10.49 -6.80 -22.56
C ILE A 430 9.55 -7.23 -21.42
N SER A 431 9.00 -6.26 -20.67
CA SER A 431 7.98 -6.51 -19.63
C SER A 431 6.55 -6.21 -20.08
N GLU A 432 6.39 -5.23 -20.99
CA GLU A 432 5.10 -4.72 -21.47
C GLU A 432 5.14 -4.44 -22.97
N ILE A 433 4.04 -4.75 -23.67
CA ILE A 433 3.81 -4.47 -25.07
C ILE A 433 2.65 -3.48 -25.19
N GLN A 434 2.91 -2.32 -25.80
CA GLN A 434 1.91 -1.28 -26.04
C GLN A 434 1.57 -1.23 -27.53
N PHE A 435 0.36 -1.66 -27.88
CA PHE A 435 -0.17 -1.60 -29.24
C PHE A 435 -0.78 -0.22 -29.50
N VAL A 436 -0.11 0.58 -30.33
CA VAL A 436 -0.53 1.94 -30.71
C VAL A 436 -1.27 1.87 -32.03
N VAL A 437 -2.60 1.83 -31.96
CA VAL A 437 -3.46 1.46 -33.10
C VAL A 437 -4.64 2.42 -33.24
N ARG A 438 -5.28 2.44 -34.42
CA ARG A 438 -6.51 3.22 -34.62
C ARG A 438 -7.71 2.47 -34.02
N PRO A 439 -8.74 3.14 -33.45
CA PRO A 439 -9.82 2.46 -32.70
C PRO A 439 -10.61 1.41 -33.48
N PHE A 440 -10.60 1.46 -34.81
CA PHE A 440 -11.22 0.42 -35.63
C PHE A 440 -10.52 -0.95 -35.51
N LEU A 441 -9.26 -1.01 -35.10
CA LEU A 441 -8.51 -2.26 -34.86
C LEU A 441 -8.77 -2.87 -33.48
N PHE A 442 -9.48 -2.18 -32.56
CA PHE A 442 -9.71 -2.65 -31.18
C PHE A 442 -10.54 -3.93 -31.06
N HIS A 443 -11.06 -4.45 -32.18
CA HIS A 443 -11.78 -5.72 -32.24
C HIS A 443 -10.87 -6.95 -32.32
N HIS A 444 -9.58 -6.78 -32.63
CA HIS A 444 -8.64 -7.90 -32.73
C HIS A 444 -7.99 -8.27 -31.39
N GLU A 445 -7.73 -9.56 -31.20
CA GLU A 445 -7.24 -10.14 -29.94
C GLU A 445 -5.70 -10.02 -29.80
N PHE A 446 -5.18 -8.80 -29.68
CA PHE A 446 -3.74 -8.52 -29.58
C PHE A 446 -3.03 -9.29 -28.46
N HIS A 447 -3.70 -9.53 -27.33
CA HIS A 447 -3.13 -10.31 -26.23
C HIS A 447 -3.14 -11.82 -26.50
N LYS A 448 -3.89 -12.30 -27.50
CA LYS A 448 -3.93 -13.71 -27.94
C LYS A 448 -3.03 -14.02 -29.13
N ILE A 449 -2.15 -13.10 -29.53
CA ILE A 449 -1.13 -13.39 -30.54
C ILE A 449 -0.28 -14.56 -30.00
N PRO A 450 -0.20 -15.70 -30.70
CA PRO A 450 0.51 -16.88 -30.19
C PRO A 450 2.03 -16.70 -30.34
N ARG A 451 2.77 -16.97 -29.26
CA ARG A 451 4.22 -17.13 -29.23
C ARG A 451 4.59 -18.60 -29.47
N PRO A 452 5.44 -18.92 -30.46
CA PRO A 452 5.86 -20.30 -30.72
C PRO A 452 6.45 -20.98 -29.47
N ASN A 453 5.79 -22.03 -28.99
CA ASN A 453 6.16 -22.83 -27.81
C ASN A 453 6.09 -22.11 -26.43
N GLU A 454 5.58 -20.88 -26.36
CA GLU A 454 5.49 -20.14 -25.08
C GLU A 454 4.04 -19.92 -24.61
N GLY A 455 3.07 -19.73 -25.51
CA GLY A 455 1.67 -19.47 -25.16
C GLY A 455 1.11 -18.24 -25.90
N GLU A 456 0.22 -17.48 -25.26
CA GLU A 456 -0.31 -16.21 -25.78
C GLU A 456 0.44 -14.99 -25.21
N LEU A 457 0.63 -13.91 -25.98
CA LEU A 457 1.36 -12.71 -25.50
C LEU A 457 0.87 -12.19 -24.14
N GLY A 458 -0.44 -12.24 -23.89
CA GLY A 458 -1.07 -11.75 -22.66
C GLY A 458 -0.77 -12.57 -21.42
N GLU A 459 -0.22 -13.78 -21.56
CA GLU A 459 0.24 -14.63 -20.45
C GLU A 459 1.66 -14.26 -20.01
N HIS A 460 2.48 -13.73 -20.92
CA HIS A 460 3.90 -13.41 -20.64
C HIS A 460 4.14 -11.92 -20.40
N TYR A 461 3.42 -11.07 -21.12
CA TYR A 461 3.63 -9.62 -21.14
C TYR A 461 2.38 -8.90 -20.64
N VAL A 462 2.57 -7.74 -20.03
CA VAL A 462 1.48 -6.76 -19.93
C VAL A 462 1.16 -6.31 -21.35
N VAL A 463 -0.09 -6.50 -21.80
CA VAL A 463 -0.52 -6.11 -23.15
C VAL A 463 -1.61 -5.06 -23.05
N VAL A 464 -1.32 -3.85 -23.55
CA VAL A 464 -2.25 -2.71 -23.54
C VAL A 464 -2.44 -2.10 -24.92
N LEU A 465 -3.62 -1.54 -25.16
CA LEU A 465 -3.96 -0.77 -26.35
C LEU A 465 -3.88 0.73 -26.05
N ARG A 466 -3.44 1.51 -27.04
CA ARG A 466 -3.50 2.98 -27.04
C ARG A 466 -4.10 3.48 -28.33
N ASP A 467 -4.86 4.57 -28.24
CA ASP A 467 -5.31 5.30 -29.43
C ASP A 467 -4.12 5.99 -30.11
N LYS A 468 -3.92 5.68 -31.40
CA LYS A 468 -2.81 6.23 -32.20
C LYS A 468 -2.79 7.76 -32.20
N TYR A 469 -3.93 8.44 -32.35
CA TYR A 469 -3.94 9.91 -32.41
C TYR A 469 -3.54 10.54 -31.08
N ARG A 470 -4.03 10.01 -29.94
CA ARG A 470 -3.67 10.49 -28.60
C ARG A 470 -2.19 10.22 -28.26
N ALA A 471 -1.60 9.15 -28.78
CA ALA A 471 -0.19 8.83 -28.54
C ALA A 471 0.79 9.85 -29.15
N TYR A 472 0.42 10.52 -30.25
CA TYR A 472 1.24 11.54 -30.92
C TYR A 472 0.88 13.00 -30.59
N GLN A 473 -0.24 13.26 -29.92
CA GLN A 473 -0.68 14.64 -29.63
C GLN A 473 -0.04 15.21 -28.36
N ASP A 474 0.57 16.39 -28.48
CA ASP A 474 0.99 17.21 -27.34
C ASP A 474 0.50 18.67 -27.46
N PRO A 475 -0.22 19.20 -26.46
CA PRO A 475 -0.85 18.47 -25.36
C PRO A 475 -1.87 17.43 -25.88
N PRO A 476 -2.14 16.34 -25.13
CA PRO A 476 -3.27 15.47 -25.42
C PRO A 476 -4.58 16.28 -25.36
N PRO A 477 -5.66 15.84 -26.04
CA PRO A 477 -6.94 16.57 -26.04
C PRO A 477 -7.41 16.89 -24.62
N GLN A 478 -7.89 18.12 -24.38
CA GLN A 478 -8.22 18.60 -23.04
C GLN A 478 -9.19 17.68 -22.28
N ALA A 479 -10.14 17.04 -22.99
CA ALA A 479 -11.05 16.04 -22.41
C ALA A 479 -10.32 14.79 -21.87
N VAL A 480 -9.31 14.29 -22.60
CA VAL A 480 -8.46 13.18 -22.17
C VAL A 480 -7.61 13.59 -20.98
N LEU A 481 -7.01 14.79 -21.00
CA LEU A 481 -6.21 15.30 -19.89
C LEU A 481 -7.03 15.44 -18.61
N ALA A 482 -8.23 16.06 -18.70
CA ALA A 482 -9.14 16.22 -17.57
C ALA A 482 -9.60 14.86 -17.01
N TYR A 483 -9.96 13.91 -17.89
CA TYR A 483 -10.35 12.55 -17.49
C TYR A 483 -9.21 11.82 -16.76
N LYS A 484 -7.97 11.87 -17.29
CA LYS A 484 -6.78 11.30 -16.62
C LYS A 484 -6.54 11.93 -15.24
N GLN A 485 -6.64 13.26 -15.14
CA GLN A 485 -6.43 14.01 -13.89
C GLN A 485 -7.49 13.73 -12.82
N ALA A 486 -8.74 13.44 -13.22
CA ALA A 486 -9.77 13.02 -12.26
C ALA A 486 -9.47 11.61 -11.75
N MET A 487 -9.18 10.67 -12.65
CA MET A 487 -8.89 9.27 -12.32
C MET A 487 -7.65 9.12 -11.43
N ALA A 488 -6.59 9.90 -11.66
CA ALA A 488 -5.37 9.88 -10.86
C ALA A 488 -5.55 10.38 -9.41
N LYS A 489 -6.66 11.06 -9.11
CA LYS A 489 -7.02 11.53 -7.75
C LYS A 489 -7.89 10.54 -6.97
N CYS A 490 -8.35 9.48 -7.61
CA CYS A 490 -9.15 8.45 -6.97
C CYS A 490 -8.24 7.28 -6.55
N SER A 491 -8.36 6.85 -5.29
CA SER A 491 -7.80 5.55 -4.91
C SER A 491 -8.52 4.44 -5.72
N PRO A 492 -7.82 3.36 -6.14
CA PRO A 492 -8.37 2.39 -7.09
C PRO A 492 -9.72 1.78 -6.67
N ASP A 493 -9.85 1.42 -5.40
CA ASP A 493 -11.08 0.94 -4.75
C ASP A 493 -12.31 1.87 -4.89
N LYS A 494 -12.09 3.19 -5.05
CA LYS A 494 -13.14 4.22 -5.17
C LYS A 494 -13.43 4.60 -6.62
N ILE A 495 -12.70 4.05 -7.59
CA ILE A 495 -12.95 4.30 -9.01
C ILE A 495 -14.28 3.66 -9.40
N LYS A 496 -15.22 4.50 -9.84
CA LYS A 496 -16.52 4.02 -10.33
C LYS A 496 -16.35 3.24 -11.63
N LEU A 497 -17.01 2.08 -11.75
CA LEU A 497 -17.15 1.38 -13.02
C LEU A 497 -18.30 1.97 -13.83
N VAL A 498 -17.99 2.46 -15.04
CA VAL A 498 -18.96 3.06 -15.96
C VAL A 498 -19.22 2.10 -17.11
N GLN A 499 -20.46 1.58 -17.19
CA GLN A 499 -20.83 0.67 -18.27
C GLN A 499 -21.01 1.44 -19.58
N ILE A 500 -20.30 1.02 -20.63
CA ILE A 500 -20.52 1.50 -21.99
C ILE A 500 -21.85 0.92 -22.48
N PRO A 501 -22.82 1.76 -22.92
CA PRO A 501 -24.11 1.28 -23.39
C PRO A 501 -23.97 0.50 -24.71
N SER A 502 -24.83 -0.52 -24.88
CA SER A 502 -24.95 -1.31 -26.11
C SER A 502 -25.52 -0.54 -27.30
N GLU A 503 -26.09 0.65 -27.08
CA GLU A 503 -26.68 1.52 -28.10
C GLU A 503 -25.95 2.85 -28.20
N ALA A 504 -25.52 3.23 -29.41
CA ALA A 504 -24.79 4.48 -29.66
C ALA A 504 -25.61 5.75 -29.34
N THR A 505 -26.93 5.66 -29.30
CA THR A 505 -27.86 6.75 -28.93
C THR A 505 -27.79 7.11 -27.44
N LYS A 506 -27.39 6.17 -26.57
CA LYS A 506 -27.28 6.36 -25.12
C LYS A 506 -25.91 6.91 -24.68
N LEU A 507 -24.91 6.89 -25.56
CA LEU A 507 -23.56 7.40 -25.28
C LEU A 507 -23.51 8.85 -24.73
N PRO A 508 -24.30 9.83 -25.20
CA PRO A 508 -24.28 11.17 -24.62
C PRO A 508 -24.61 11.22 -23.12
N GLN A 509 -25.45 10.31 -22.63
CA GLN A 509 -25.84 10.24 -21.22
C GLN A 509 -24.71 9.71 -20.33
N MET A 510 -23.91 8.76 -20.85
CA MET A 510 -22.69 8.25 -20.20
C MET A 510 -21.70 9.39 -19.89
N PHE A 511 -21.58 10.38 -20.79
CA PHE A 511 -20.67 11.52 -20.64
C PHE A 511 -21.20 12.68 -19.80
N SER A 512 -22.48 12.64 -19.38
CA SER A 512 -23.04 13.60 -18.43
C SER A 512 -22.93 13.17 -16.96
N GLY A 513 -22.46 11.95 -16.70
CA GLY A 513 -22.26 11.40 -15.35
C GLY A 513 -20.82 11.50 -14.85
N ASP A 514 -20.55 10.84 -13.74
CA ASP A 514 -19.22 10.75 -13.13
C ASP A 514 -18.20 10.06 -14.05
N GLN A 515 -16.96 10.55 -13.99
CA GLN A 515 -15.83 9.89 -14.63
C GLN A 515 -15.41 8.64 -13.82
N GLY A 516 -14.96 7.61 -14.53
CA GLY A 516 -14.66 6.31 -13.94
C GLY A 516 -14.13 5.33 -14.99
N PHE A 517 -13.61 4.18 -14.54
CA PHE A 517 -13.06 3.14 -15.41
C PHE A 517 -14.19 2.51 -16.23
N CYS A 518 -14.08 2.58 -17.56
CA CYS A 518 -15.16 2.16 -18.44
C CYS A 518 -15.10 0.66 -18.75
N TYR A 519 -16.26 0.00 -18.88
CA TYR A 519 -16.30 -1.40 -19.32
C TYR A 519 -17.46 -1.65 -20.29
N ALA A 520 -17.24 -2.51 -21.29
CA ALA A 520 -18.26 -2.83 -22.28
C ALA A 520 -19.15 -3.99 -21.81
N GLY A 521 -20.46 -3.75 -21.73
CA GLY A 521 -21.48 -4.80 -21.64
C GLY A 521 -21.81 -5.44 -23.00
N ILE A 522 -20.87 -5.41 -23.95
CA ILE A 522 -20.98 -5.98 -25.29
C ILE A 522 -19.68 -6.68 -25.67
N ILE A 523 -19.79 -7.77 -26.43
CA ILE A 523 -18.63 -8.46 -27.00
C ILE A 523 -18.17 -7.72 -28.26
N CYS A 524 -16.89 -7.34 -28.29
CA CYS A 524 -16.23 -6.63 -29.39
C CYS A 524 -15.11 -7.51 -29.98
N GLY A 525 -15.51 -8.67 -30.50
CA GLY A 525 -14.62 -9.63 -31.15
C GLY A 525 -14.42 -9.43 -32.66
N PRO A 526 -13.57 -10.25 -33.28
CA PRO A 526 -13.23 -10.15 -34.70
C PRO A 526 -14.30 -10.63 -35.68
N ASP A 527 -15.36 -11.28 -35.19
CA ASP A 527 -16.48 -11.76 -36.02
C ASP A 527 -16.94 -10.71 -37.05
N PRO A 528 -16.84 -10.99 -38.37
CA PRO A 528 -17.25 -10.08 -39.43
C PRO A 528 -18.77 -9.87 -39.48
N HIS A 529 -19.56 -10.72 -38.82
CA HIS A 529 -21.00 -10.54 -38.65
C HIS A 529 -21.36 -9.74 -37.38
N ALA A 530 -20.39 -9.41 -36.52
CA ALA A 530 -20.63 -8.50 -35.41
C ALA A 530 -21.05 -7.13 -35.94
N GLU A 531 -22.26 -6.71 -35.54
CA GLU A 531 -22.89 -5.46 -35.99
C GLU A 531 -21.89 -4.29 -35.95
N THR A 532 -21.71 -3.63 -37.09
CA THR A 532 -20.79 -2.49 -37.24
C THR A 532 -20.96 -1.43 -36.16
N GLY A 533 -22.20 -1.23 -35.68
CA GLY A 533 -22.54 -0.37 -34.56
C GLY A 533 -21.76 -0.63 -33.26
N ARG A 534 -21.39 -1.88 -32.93
CA ARG A 534 -20.63 -2.21 -31.71
C ARG A 534 -19.19 -1.68 -31.76
N ARG A 535 -18.51 -1.90 -32.89
CA ARG A 535 -17.17 -1.34 -33.16
C ARG A 535 -17.21 0.19 -33.15
N ASP A 536 -18.27 0.76 -33.71
CA ASP A 536 -18.51 2.21 -33.75
C ASP A 536 -18.79 2.83 -32.37
N ILE A 537 -19.43 2.09 -31.44
CA ILE A 537 -19.62 2.52 -30.04
C ILE A 537 -18.27 2.67 -29.34
N LEU A 538 -17.40 1.64 -29.38
CA LEU A 538 -16.10 1.71 -28.73
C LEU A 538 -15.24 2.85 -29.31
N ARG A 539 -15.25 3.01 -30.64
CA ARG A 539 -14.61 4.15 -31.33
C ARG A 539 -15.14 5.51 -30.88
N ARG A 540 -16.42 5.64 -30.55
CA ARG A 540 -17.05 6.87 -30.03
C ARG A 540 -16.82 7.10 -28.54
N VAL A 541 -16.41 6.07 -27.78
CA VAL A 541 -15.97 6.17 -26.37
C VAL A 541 -14.51 6.61 -26.29
N VAL A 542 -13.66 6.04 -27.16
CA VAL A 542 -12.48 6.75 -27.69
C VAL A 542 -12.94 8.01 -28.44
N LEU A 543 -12.03 8.90 -28.83
CA LEU A 543 -12.33 10.27 -29.32
C LEU A 543 -12.98 11.16 -28.24
N ARG A 544 -14.14 10.81 -27.66
CA ARG A 544 -14.85 11.56 -26.60
C ARG A 544 -14.02 11.83 -25.35
N GLY A 545 -13.07 10.95 -25.03
CA GLY A 545 -12.03 11.25 -24.04
C GLY A 545 -11.70 10.13 -23.05
N VAL A 546 -12.44 9.01 -23.05
CA VAL A 546 -12.19 7.89 -22.13
C VAL A 546 -10.79 7.33 -22.35
N GLY A 547 -9.95 7.42 -21.32
CA GLY A 547 -8.56 6.93 -21.33
C GLY A 547 -8.39 5.50 -20.79
N TYR A 548 -9.35 4.98 -20.04
CA TYR A 548 -9.29 3.63 -19.46
C TYR A 548 -10.59 2.89 -19.78
N ALA A 549 -10.48 1.80 -20.56
CA ALA A 549 -11.63 1.00 -20.93
C ALA A 549 -11.27 -0.49 -21.05
N TYR A 550 -12.21 -1.36 -20.68
CA TYR A 550 -12.08 -2.81 -20.79
C TYR A 550 -13.26 -3.41 -21.55
N TRP A 551 -13.01 -4.40 -22.40
CA TRP A 551 -14.06 -5.12 -23.12
C TRP A 551 -13.66 -6.56 -23.38
N LEU A 552 -14.66 -7.44 -23.44
CA LEU A 552 -14.45 -8.83 -23.84
C LEU A 552 -14.53 -8.96 -25.37
N GLN A 553 -13.68 -9.82 -25.92
CA GLN A 553 -13.60 -10.10 -27.35
C GLN A 553 -14.28 -11.43 -27.72
N LYS A 554 -14.54 -12.26 -26.71
CA LYS A 554 -15.35 -13.48 -26.78
C LYS A 554 -16.25 -13.55 -25.55
N GLU A 555 -17.44 -14.12 -25.71
CA GLU A 555 -18.31 -14.42 -24.57
C GLU A 555 -17.64 -15.50 -23.69
N PRO A 556 -17.46 -15.25 -22.37
CA PRO A 556 -16.77 -16.18 -21.47
C PRO A 556 -17.66 -17.39 -21.15
N ALA A 557 -17.04 -18.53 -20.86
CA ALA A 557 -17.77 -19.77 -20.55
C ALA A 557 -18.41 -19.80 -19.15
N CYS A 558 -18.48 -18.66 -18.44
CA CYS A 558 -19.06 -18.61 -17.10
C CYS A 558 -20.60 -18.70 -17.15
N GLY A 559 -21.16 -19.70 -16.46
CA GLY A 559 -22.62 -19.87 -16.40
C GLY A 559 -23.29 -18.72 -15.65
N GLY A 560 -24.12 -17.94 -16.36
CA GLY A 560 -24.89 -16.82 -15.79
C GLY A 560 -24.81 -15.55 -16.64
N ASP A 561 -25.13 -14.41 -16.04
CA ASP A 561 -24.95 -13.11 -16.68
C ASP A 561 -23.47 -12.69 -16.57
N TRP A 562 -22.74 -12.86 -17.67
CA TRP A 562 -21.33 -12.51 -17.74
C TRP A 562 -21.05 -11.01 -17.55
N THR A 563 -22.03 -10.12 -17.78
CA THR A 563 -21.84 -8.68 -17.56
C THR A 563 -21.75 -8.35 -16.08
N ILE A 564 -22.51 -9.07 -15.23
CA ILE A 564 -22.42 -8.98 -13.77
C ILE A 564 -21.09 -9.57 -13.30
N ALA A 565 -20.67 -10.72 -13.85
CA ALA A 565 -19.38 -11.33 -13.53
C ALA A 565 -18.20 -10.41 -13.91
N LEU A 566 -18.24 -9.80 -15.10
CA LEU A 566 -17.27 -8.83 -15.58
C LEU A 566 -17.19 -7.59 -14.66
N LYS A 567 -18.34 -7.02 -14.30
CA LYS A 567 -18.39 -5.89 -13.37
C LYS A 567 -17.76 -6.25 -12.02
N LYS A 568 -18.06 -7.44 -11.48
CA LYS A 568 -17.47 -7.90 -10.22
C LYS A 568 -15.95 -8.06 -10.35
N TYR A 569 -15.49 -8.79 -11.37
CA TYR A 569 -14.06 -8.99 -11.65
C TYR A 569 -13.29 -7.67 -11.73
N LEU A 570 -13.84 -6.65 -12.39
CA LEU A 570 -13.20 -5.33 -12.46
C LEU A 570 -13.22 -4.54 -11.14
N LEU A 571 -14.22 -4.75 -10.27
CA LEU A 571 -14.21 -4.20 -8.91
C LEU A 571 -13.16 -4.91 -8.04
N ASP A 572 -13.12 -6.23 -8.09
CA ASP A 572 -12.14 -7.06 -7.39
C ASP A 572 -10.70 -6.70 -7.86
N ALA A 573 -10.51 -6.45 -9.15
CA ALA A 573 -9.25 -6.00 -9.74
C ALA A 573 -8.83 -4.60 -9.27
N LEU A 574 -9.77 -3.65 -9.23
CA LEU A 574 -9.52 -2.29 -8.75
C LEU A 574 -9.25 -2.25 -7.24
N ALA A 575 -9.95 -3.05 -6.43
CA ALA A 575 -9.69 -3.17 -5.00
C ALA A 575 -8.36 -3.92 -4.71
N GLY A 576 -7.95 -4.83 -5.59
CA GLY A 576 -6.73 -5.63 -5.48
C GLY A 576 -5.43 -4.95 -5.91
N VAL A 577 -5.46 -3.68 -6.34
CA VAL A 577 -4.26 -2.90 -6.71
C VAL A 577 -4.09 -1.66 -5.83
N GLY A 578 -2.86 -1.46 -5.34
CA GLY A 578 -2.53 -0.27 -4.55
C GLY A 578 -2.54 1.02 -5.38
N GLN A 579 -2.14 0.94 -6.65
CA GLN A 579 -2.22 2.07 -7.59
C GLN A 579 -2.88 1.66 -8.91
N LEU A 580 -3.59 2.60 -9.54
CA LEU A 580 -4.29 2.35 -10.80
C LEU A 580 -3.34 1.85 -11.90
N LYS A 581 -2.09 2.32 -11.91
CA LYS A 581 -1.05 1.92 -12.87
C LYS A 581 -0.71 0.42 -12.85
N ASP A 582 -1.04 -0.29 -11.77
CA ASP A 582 -0.72 -1.70 -11.57
C ASP A 582 -1.82 -2.64 -12.13
N LEU A 583 -3.00 -2.09 -12.46
CA LEU A 583 -4.14 -2.84 -13.01
C LEU A 583 -3.81 -3.66 -14.29
N PRO A 584 -3.00 -3.17 -15.25
CA PRO A 584 -2.56 -3.98 -16.39
C PRO A 584 -1.77 -5.24 -15.98
N SER A 585 -0.93 -5.15 -14.95
CA SER A 585 -0.17 -6.28 -14.40
C SER A 585 -1.06 -7.26 -13.66
N TRP A 586 -2.05 -6.76 -12.90
CA TRP A 586 -3.07 -7.59 -12.26
C TRP A 586 -3.86 -8.41 -13.29
N ILE A 587 -4.30 -7.78 -14.39
CA ILE A 587 -5.01 -8.44 -15.49
C ILE A 587 -4.13 -9.50 -16.19
N ARG A 588 -2.82 -9.24 -16.37
CA ARG A 588 -1.88 -10.26 -16.89
C ARG A 588 -1.80 -11.47 -15.97
N ASN A 589 -1.67 -11.28 -14.67
CA ASN A 589 -1.64 -12.39 -13.71
C ASN A 589 -2.94 -13.21 -13.77
N GLY A 590 -4.10 -12.54 -13.88
CA GLY A 590 -5.39 -13.22 -14.09
C GLY A 590 -5.42 -14.10 -15.35
N ARG A 591 -4.68 -13.74 -16.42
CA ARG A 591 -4.55 -14.61 -17.62
C ARG A 591 -3.69 -15.85 -17.34
N GLN A 592 -2.58 -15.69 -16.62
CA GLN A 592 -1.73 -16.80 -16.16
C GLN A 592 -2.48 -17.79 -15.25
N GLU A 593 -3.44 -17.28 -14.48
CA GLU A 593 -4.36 -18.07 -13.64
C GLU A 593 -5.59 -18.61 -14.42
N CYS A 594 -5.61 -18.49 -15.75
CA CYS A 594 -6.69 -18.90 -16.65
C CYS A 594 -8.08 -18.31 -16.30
N ASN A 595 -8.13 -17.09 -15.75
CA ASN A 595 -9.40 -16.40 -15.51
C ASN A 595 -10.05 -16.01 -16.84
N GLU A 596 -11.18 -16.64 -17.17
CA GLU A 596 -11.96 -16.41 -18.41
C GLU A 596 -12.15 -14.94 -18.78
N LEU A 597 -12.43 -14.08 -17.80
CA LEU A 597 -12.66 -12.65 -18.02
C LEU A 597 -11.35 -11.93 -18.39
N ALA A 598 -10.22 -12.33 -17.78
CA ALA A 598 -8.88 -11.84 -18.12
C ALA A 598 -8.41 -12.33 -19.50
N VAL A 599 -8.62 -13.62 -19.80
CA VAL A 599 -8.21 -14.31 -21.02
C VAL A 599 -8.92 -13.77 -22.26
N HIS A 600 -10.18 -13.33 -22.14
CA HIS A 600 -10.93 -12.75 -23.26
C HIS A 600 -10.97 -11.22 -23.27
N GLY A 601 -10.33 -10.56 -22.32
CA GLY A 601 -10.43 -9.12 -22.11
C GLY A 601 -9.30 -8.30 -22.72
N ALA A 602 -9.65 -7.29 -23.52
CA ALA A 602 -8.76 -6.26 -24.01
C ALA A 602 -8.83 -4.99 -23.15
N LEU A 603 -7.69 -4.30 -23.02
CA LEU A 603 -7.51 -3.15 -22.14
C LEU A 603 -6.98 -1.93 -22.92
N LEU A 604 -7.78 -0.87 -23.03
CA LEU A 604 -7.31 0.46 -23.42
C LEU A 604 -6.66 1.13 -22.22
N TRP A 605 -5.41 1.57 -22.38
CA TRP A 605 -4.61 2.17 -21.32
C TRP A 605 -3.89 3.45 -21.77
N ASP A 606 -4.59 4.58 -21.73
CA ASP A 606 -3.96 5.89 -21.87
C ASP A 606 -3.28 6.29 -20.54
N ASP A 607 -2.20 5.61 -20.18
CA ASP A 607 -1.32 5.91 -19.02
C ASP A 607 -1.09 7.43 -18.85
N PRO A 608 -1.27 8.00 -17.64
CA PRO A 608 -1.15 9.44 -17.42
C PRO A 608 0.29 9.97 -17.46
N ASP A 609 1.27 9.12 -17.11
CA ASP A 609 2.67 9.48 -16.94
C ASP A 609 3.53 9.01 -18.12
N PHE A 610 3.11 7.96 -18.84
CA PHE A 610 3.80 7.47 -20.02
C PHE A 610 3.26 8.05 -21.35
N LYS A 611 4.15 8.73 -22.08
CA LYS A 611 3.92 9.35 -23.39
C LYS A 611 4.97 8.84 -24.40
N PRO A 612 4.70 7.78 -25.19
CA PRO A 612 5.72 7.06 -25.96
C PRO A 612 6.51 7.92 -26.95
N PHE A 613 5.88 8.90 -27.60
CA PHE A 613 6.48 9.62 -28.74
C PHE A 613 6.90 11.07 -28.46
N LEU A 614 6.74 11.58 -27.24
CA LEU A 614 6.81 13.03 -26.99
C LEU A 614 8.20 13.56 -26.57
N LYS A 615 9.19 12.70 -26.37
CA LYS A 615 10.62 13.11 -26.24
C LYS A 615 11.36 13.19 -27.58
N LEU A 616 10.63 13.25 -28.71
CA LEU A 616 11.22 13.40 -30.04
C LEU A 616 11.56 14.87 -30.36
N SER A 617 12.66 15.37 -29.78
CA SER A 617 13.50 16.34 -30.48
C SER A 617 14.07 15.64 -31.72
N SER A 618 13.31 15.73 -32.81
CA SER A 618 13.45 14.91 -34.02
C SER A 618 14.91 14.85 -34.52
N PRO A 619 15.57 13.69 -34.54
CA PRO A 619 16.55 13.45 -35.60
C PRO A 619 15.77 13.50 -36.91
N SER A 620 16.14 14.43 -37.78
CA SER A 620 15.41 14.80 -39.01
C SER A 620 14.80 13.58 -39.72
N ARG A 621 13.47 13.46 -39.69
CA ARG A 621 12.73 12.61 -40.64
C ARG A 621 12.86 13.28 -42.02
N THR A 622 13.96 13.01 -42.70
CA THR A 622 14.10 13.32 -44.12
C THR A 622 13.06 12.51 -44.88
N SER A 623 12.15 13.21 -45.54
CA SER A 623 11.18 12.60 -46.45
C SER A 623 11.89 11.84 -47.57
N THR A 624 11.64 10.54 -47.64
CA THR A 624 11.88 9.67 -48.80
C THR A 624 10.54 9.32 -49.42
#